data_AF-A0A939C3X3-F1
#
_entry.id   AF-A0A939C3X3-F1
#
_cell.length_a   1.000
_cell.length_b   1.000
_cell.length_c   1.000
_cell.angle_alpha   90.00
_cell.angle_beta   90.00
_cell.angle_gamma   90.00
#
_symmetry.space_group_name_H-M   'P 1'
#
loop_
_entity.id
_entity.type
_entity.pdbx_description
1 polymer ?
#
loop_
_entity_poly.entity_id
_entity_poly.type
_entity_poly.pdbx_seq_one_letter_code
_entity_poly.pdbx_strand_id
1 'polypeptide(L)'
;MGKMLEKSVGSLQFWVLVVIAVYFVYGVYFAASGMRDSIGMLSHEYIYTSLSQNPWWWMVLFYGSEGVSGSISIISRAVAGAFAFYAAFLYWRKKDTAMPTIRKSASAALIFEAIFFLALVPSIIAAVAYNLTSENLFYFGHTPELLLLYCTVLPILAIVLVVSPLLLKLRAVIKHEAPQQEIVKWACLTAVSYMFVVFWFTYCMFWMGETVPYPGVYPRWGLDFLVQPANLLSFSLTVFGLLALAVAALVTTLPAIKKQTTQLNLTRIGIIMIAFGGYFIFNVFYYYLTGGYQANPSVWYEVIGPLHNPNLWTIAIAFLGVPVLIYSKTNKRKSLTSANWK
;
A
#
# COMPACT_ATOMS: atom_id res chain seq x y z
N MET A 1 28.85 8.60 25.17
CA MET A 1 27.69 7.88 24.59
C MET A 1 27.14 8.48 23.28
N GLY A 2 27.01 9.80 23.09
CA GLY A 2 26.39 10.37 21.87
C GLY A 2 27.09 10.06 20.53
N LYS A 3 28.44 10.13 20.48
CA LYS A 3 29.21 9.79 19.26
C LYS A 3 29.13 8.32 18.86
N MET A 4 28.87 7.42 19.81
CA MET A 4 28.76 5.98 19.54
C MET A 4 27.38 5.66 18.95
N LEU A 5 26.31 6.31 19.44
CA LEU A 5 24.95 6.20 18.89
C LEU A 5 24.82 6.82 17.48
N GLU A 6 25.45 7.98 17.24
CA GLU A 6 25.51 8.59 15.88
C GLU A 6 26.26 7.70 14.88
N LYS A 7 27.20 6.87 15.34
CA LYS A 7 27.98 5.95 14.50
C LYS A 7 27.32 4.57 14.37
N SER A 8 26.56 4.11 15.38
CA SER A 8 25.96 2.78 15.45
C SER A 8 24.55 2.69 14.86
N VAL A 9 23.79 3.79 14.83
CA VAL A 9 22.41 3.79 14.32
C VAL A 9 22.35 3.97 12.79
N GLY A 10 23.46 4.26 12.11
CA GLY A 10 23.44 4.58 10.68
C GLY A 10 22.72 5.92 10.43
N SER A 11 22.97 6.54 9.28
CA SER A 11 22.32 7.81 8.96
C SER A 11 20.83 7.57 8.65
N LEU A 12 19.95 8.54 8.93
CA LEU A 12 18.52 8.43 8.58
C LEU A 12 18.32 8.07 7.10
N GLN A 13 19.20 8.60 6.23
CA GLN A 13 19.20 8.31 4.80
C GLN A 13 19.46 6.83 4.49
N PHE A 14 20.29 6.15 5.29
CA PHE A 14 20.51 4.71 5.14
C PHE A 14 19.24 3.92 5.44
N TRP A 15 18.51 4.25 6.49
CA TRP A 15 17.24 3.58 6.79
C TRP A 15 16.15 3.85 5.75
N VAL A 16 16.12 5.06 5.18
CA VAL A 16 15.26 5.34 4.01
C VAL A 16 15.63 4.41 2.85
N LEU A 17 16.92 4.23 2.56
CA LEU A 17 17.37 3.29 1.53
C LEU A 17 16.92 1.85 1.83
N VAL A 18 17.04 1.39 3.08
CA VAL A 18 16.60 0.03 3.48
C VAL A 18 15.11 -0.17 3.22
N VAL A 19 14.25 0.75 3.66
CA VAL A 19 12.79 0.64 3.43
C VAL A 19 12.46 0.61 1.94
N ILE A 20 13.09 1.48 1.15
CA ILE A 20 12.87 1.53 -0.29
C ILE A 20 13.43 0.29 -1.00
N ALA A 21 14.52 -0.30 -0.49
CA ALA A 21 15.04 -1.57 -1.00
C ALA A 21 14.04 -2.71 -0.76
N VAL A 22 13.43 -2.78 0.43
CA VAL A 22 12.37 -3.76 0.72
C VAL A 22 11.17 -3.54 -0.19
N TYR A 23 10.74 -2.29 -0.37
CA TYR A 23 9.67 -1.94 -1.32
C TYR A 23 9.98 -2.42 -2.75
N PHE A 24 11.20 -2.17 -3.23
CA PHE A 24 11.63 -2.59 -4.56
C PHE A 24 11.66 -4.12 -4.70
N VAL A 25 12.25 -4.84 -3.74
CA VAL A 25 12.30 -6.31 -3.75
C VAL A 25 10.90 -6.91 -3.79
N TYR A 26 9.98 -6.38 -2.98
CA TYR A 26 8.57 -6.79 -3.01
C TYR A 26 7.90 -6.48 -4.36
N GLY A 27 8.15 -5.30 -4.93
CA GLY A 27 7.67 -4.94 -6.25
C GLY A 27 8.14 -5.92 -7.34
N VAL A 28 9.42 -6.30 -7.31
CA VAL A 28 9.99 -7.30 -8.24
C VAL A 28 9.40 -8.68 -8.01
N TYR A 29 9.26 -9.11 -6.75
CA TYR A 29 8.64 -10.39 -6.41
C TYR A 29 7.22 -10.49 -6.98
N PHE A 30 6.36 -9.49 -6.73
CA PHE A 30 4.99 -9.47 -7.23
C PHE A 30 4.90 -9.30 -8.74
N ALA A 31 5.84 -8.59 -9.37
CA ALA A 31 5.92 -8.55 -10.82
C ALA A 31 6.27 -9.92 -11.39
N ALA A 32 7.23 -10.64 -10.80
CA ALA A 32 7.60 -11.98 -11.27
C ALA A 32 6.50 -13.02 -11.04
N SER A 33 5.90 -13.04 -9.84
CA SER A 33 4.81 -13.97 -9.52
C SER A 33 3.56 -13.65 -10.32
N GLY A 34 3.12 -12.39 -10.34
CA GLY A 34 1.92 -11.98 -11.06
C GLY A 34 2.07 -12.16 -12.58
N MET A 35 3.25 -11.95 -13.16
CA MET A 35 3.47 -12.27 -14.59
C MET A 35 3.36 -13.76 -14.87
N ARG A 36 3.90 -14.60 -13.99
CA ARG A 36 3.75 -16.07 -14.10
C ARG A 36 2.28 -16.46 -14.04
N ASP A 37 1.52 -15.87 -13.13
CA ASP A 37 0.10 -16.18 -12.94
C ASP A 37 -0.74 -15.64 -14.11
N SER A 38 -0.50 -14.43 -14.61
CA SER A 38 -1.14 -13.88 -15.80
C SER A 38 -0.91 -14.72 -17.06
N ILE A 39 0.34 -15.17 -17.29
CA ILE A 39 0.66 -16.08 -18.41
C ILE A 39 0.00 -17.44 -18.20
N GLY A 40 -0.01 -17.93 -16.97
CA GLY A 40 -0.70 -19.16 -16.58
C GLY A 40 -2.19 -19.08 -16.92
N MET A 41 -2.87 -17.99 -16.54
CA MET A 41 -4.28 -17.76 -16.84
C MET A 41 -4.58 -17.69 -18.34
N LEU A 42 -3.70 -17.06 -19.13
CA LEU A 42 -3.81 -16.97 -20.60
C LEU A 42 -3.66 -18.32 -21.30
N SER A 43 -2.96 -19.27 -20.68
CA SER A 43 -2.67 -20.60 -21.25
C SER A 43 -3.51 -21.72 -20.63
N HIS A 44 -4.38 -21.40 -19.65
CA HIS A 44 -5.15 -22.41 -18.95
C HIS A 44 -6.37 -22.85 -19.77
N GLU A 45 -6.30 -24.04 -20.36
CA GLU A 45 -7.35 -24.59 -21.24
C GLU A 45 -8.73 -24.54 -20.58
N TYR A 46 -8.84 -24.97 -19.31
CA TYR A 46 -10.09 -24.90 -18.55
C TYR A 46 -10.70 -23.49 -18.49
N ILE A 47 -9.89 -22.45 -18.29
CA ILE A 47 -10.37 -21.06 -18.23
C ILE A 47 -10.85 -20.64 -19.62
N TYR A 48 -10.07 -20.93 -20.66
CA TYR A 48 -10.44 -20.62 -22.03
C TYR A 48 -11.76 -21.31 -22.44
N THR A 49 -11.88 -22.62 -22.21
CA THR A 49 -13.09 -23.38 -22.52
C THR A 49 -14.29 -22.83 -21.75
N SER A 50 -14.14 -22.50 -20.47
CA SER A 50 -15.23 -21.96 -19.66
C SER A 50 -15.67 -20.56 -20.13
N LEU A 51 -14.71 -19.68 -20.46
CA LEU A 51 -15.04 -18.35 -20.98
C LEU A 51 -15.64 -18.41 -22.39
N SER A 52 -15.25 -19.39 -23.21
CA SER A 52 -15.77 -19.56 -24.57
C SER A 52 -17.25 -19.95 -24.63
N GLN A 53 -17.81 -20.43 -23.51
CA GLN A 53 -19.23 -20.74 -23.38
C GLN A 53 -20.10 -19.48 -23.17
N ASN A 54 -19.47 -18.35 -22.84
CA ASN A 54 -20.13 -17.06 -22.58
C ASN A 54 -19.92 -16.10 -23.77
N PRO A 55 -20.62 -14.95 -23.81
CA PRO A 55 -20.41 -13.97 -24.86
C PRO A 55 -18.93 -13.57 -25.02
N TRP A 56 -18.45 -13.41 -26.25
CA TRP A 56 -17.03 -13.18 -26.56
C TRP A 56 -16.40 -11.99 -25.82
N TRP A 57 -17.21 -10.99 -25.46
CA TRP A 57 -16.75 -9.82 -24.71
C TRP A 57 -16.33 -10.16 -23.27
N TRP A 58 -16.78 -11.27 -22.69
CA TRP A 58 -16.30 -11.78 -21.39
C TRP A 58 -14.83 -12.15 -21.45
N MET A 59 -14.40 -12.85 -22.50
CA MET A 59 -12.97 -13.15 -22.71
C MET A 59 -12.15 -11.87 -22.81
N VAL A 60 -12.66 -10.86 -23.51
CA VAL A 60 -11.98 -9.56 -23.65
C VAL A 60 -11.87 -8.85 -22.30
N LEU A 61 -12.95 -8.81 -21.50
CA LEU A 61 -12.90 -8.22 -20.16
C LEU A 61 -11.98 -9.00 -19.24
N PHE A 62 -12.04 -10.33 -19.26
CA PHE A 62 -11.22 -11.18 -18.41
C PHE A 62 -9.73 -11.03 -18.73
N TYR A 63 -9.31 -11.30 -19.96
CA TYR A 63 -7.90 -11.19 -20.34
C TYR A 63 -7.41 -9.74 -20.36
N GLY A 64 -8.31 -8.79 -20.63
CA GLY A 64 -8.02 -7.37 -20.57
C GLY A 64 -7.74 -6.90 -19.15
N SER A 65 -8.54 -7.32 -18.17
CA SER A 65 -8.41 -6.96 -16.74
C SER A 65 -7.33 -7.77 -16.01
N GLU A 66 -7.50 -9.08 -15.90
CA GLU A 66 -6.61 -9.94 -15.11
C GLU A 66 -5.27 -10.18 -15.82
N GLY A 67 -5.31 -10.38 -17.13
CA GLY A 67 -4.11 -10.64 -17.93
C GLY A 67 -3.29 -9.37 -18.16
N VAL A 68 -3.76 -8.49 -19.04
CA VAL A 68 -2.98 -7.35 -19.54
C VAL A 68 -2.87 -6.24 -18.50
N SER A 69 -4.00 -5.77 -17.98
CA SER A 69 -4.07 -4.67 -17.00
C SER A 69 -3.36 -5.02 -15.69
N GLY A 70 -3.63 -6.22 -15.14
CA GLY A 70 -2.93 -6.76 -13.98
C GLY A 70 -1.41 -6.78 -14.18
N SER A 71 -0.93 -7.28 -15.33
CA SER A 71 0.50 -7.31 -15.68
C SER A 71 1.13 -5.91 -15.79
N ILE A 72 0.46 -4.98 -16.48
CA ILE A 72 0.92 -3.59 -16.59
C ILE A 72 1.03 -2.96 -15.21
N SER A 73 0.03 -3.21 -14.35
CA SER A 73 0.00 -2.70 -12.98
C SER A 73 1.24 -3.16 -12.20
N ILE A 74 1.41 -4.48 -12.01
CA ILE A 74 2.51 -5.04 -11.21
C ILE A 74 3.91 -4.68 -11.75
N ILE A 75 4.10 -4.67 -13.07
CA ILE A 75 5.36 -4.23 -13.68
C ILE A 75 5.63 -2.76 -13.38
N SER A 76 4.60 -1.91 -13.49
CA SER A 76 4.74 -0.47 -13.21
C SER A 76 5.18 -0.22 -11.77
N ARG A 77 4.65 -0.99 -10.80
CA ARG A 77 5.11 -0.91 -9.40
C ARG A 77 6.56 -1.33 -9.23
N ALA A 78 7.01 -2.40 -9.88
CA ALA A 78 8.43 -2.81 -9.84
C ALA A 78 9.35 -1.71 -10.42
N VAL A 79 8.95 -1.10 -11.54
CA VAL A 79 9.68 0.02 -12.16
C VAL A 79 9.67 1.25 -11.24
N ALA A 80 8.54 1.56 -10.59
CA ALA A 80 8.47 2.61 -9.58
C ALA A 80 9.45 2.36 -8.43
N GLY A 81 9.52 1.12 -7.94
CA GLY A 81 10.47 0.67 -6.94
C GLY A 81 11.93 0.88 -7.37
N ALA A 82 12.27 0.56 -8.62
CA ALA A 82 13.63 0.76 -9.15
C ALA A 82 14.04 2.24 -9.15
N PHE A 83 13.16 3.13 -9.62
CA PHE A 83 13.42 4.57 -9.59
C PHE A 83 13.47 5.13 -8.17
N ALA A 84 12.61 4.65 -7.27
CA ALA A 84 12.64 5.04 -5.86
C ALA A 84 13.95 4.60 -5.20
N PHE A 85 14.39 3.36 -5.45
CA PHE A 85 15.64 2.81 -4.93
C PHE A 85 16.85 3.61 -5.42
N TYR A 86 16.91 3.93 -6.72
CA TYR A 86 17.97 4.77 -7.26
C TYR A 86 17.99 6.17 -6.62
N ALA A 87 16.82 6.79 -6.42
CA ALA A 87 16.71 8.08 -5.73
C ALA A 87 17.22 8.00 -4.28
N ALA A 88 16.82 6.96 -3.54
CA ALA A 88 17.23 6.74 -2.15
C ALA A 88 18.73 6.44 -2.04
N PHE A 89 19.30 5.69 -2.98
CA PHE A 89 20.73 5.40 -3.03
C PHE A 89 21.55 6.67 -3.25
N LEU A 90 21.14 7.52 -4.21
CA LEU A 90 21.76 8.82 -4.43
C LEU A 90 21.59 9.74 -3.22
N TYR A 91 20.44 9.74 -2.57
CA TYR A 91 20.20 10.52 -1.36
C TYR A 91 21.13 10.09 -0.20
N TRP A 92 21.36 8.79 -0.05
CA TRP A 92 22.30 8.26 0.94
C TRP A 92 23.76 8.60 0.62
N ARG A 93 24.20 8.40 -0.62
CA ARG A 93 25.62 8.55 -1.01
C ARG A 93 26.04 9.98 -1.38
N LYS A 94 25.23 10.68 -2.17
CA LYS A 94 25.55 11.96 -2.79
C LYS A 94 24.81 13.14 -2.15
N LYS A 95 23.72 12.89 -1.41
CA LYS A 95 22.93 13.91 -0.70
C LYS A 95 22.55 15.06 -1.66
N ASP A 96 22.79 16.30 -1.26
CA ASP A 96 22.39 17.49 -2.01
C ASP A 96 23.12 17.67 -3.35
N THR A 97 24.31 17.07 -3.52
CA THR A 97 25.09 17.17 -4.79
C THR A 97 24.40 16.49 -5.97
N ALA A 98 23.48 15.55 -5.72
CA ALA A 98 22.72 14.84 -6.75
C ALA A 98 21.22 15.21 -6.74
N MET A 99 20.84 16.31 -6.09
CA MET A 99 19.43 16.70 -5.90
C MET A 99 18.61 16.77 -7.20
N PRO A 100 19.11 17.32 -8.33
CA PRO A 100 18.38 17.30 -9.59
C PRO A 100 18.05 15.88 -10.07
N THR A 101 19.02 14.96 -9.96
CA THR A 101 18.84 13.54 -10.33
C THR A 101 17.90 12.82 -9.37
N ILE A 102 18.01 13.08 -8.06
CA ILE A 102 17.11 12.53 -7.03
C ILE A 102 15.67 12.95 -7.33
N ARG A 103 15.43 14.24 -7.60
CA ARG A 103 14.10 14.78 -7.94
C ARG A 103 13.54 14.16 -9.22
N LYS A 104 14.36 14.02 -10.26
CA LYS A 104 13.98 13.36 -11.53
C LYS A 104 13.57 11.90 -11.29
N SER A 105 14.37 11.16 -10.52
CA SER A 105 14.10 9.75 -10.22
C SER A 105 12.87 9.57 -9.31
N ALA A 106 12.71 10.39 -8.27
CA ALA A 106 11.51 10.39 -7.44
C ALA A 106 10.25 10.74 -8.25
N SER A 107 10.35 11.70 -9.18
CA SER A 107 9.26 12.04 -10.10
C SER A 107 8.89 10.89 -11.04
N ALA A 108 9.88 10.10 -11.49
CA ALA A 108 9.65 8.89 -12.27
C ALA A 108 8.97 7.80 -11.43
N ALA A 109 9.42 7.58 -10.19
CA ALA A 109 8.77 6.64 -9.28
C ALA A 109 7.28 6.97 -9.07
N LEU A 110 6.95 8.24 -8.85
CA LEU A 110 5.57 8.68 -8.63
C LEU A 110 4.65 8.47 -9.85
N ILE A 111 5.13 8.67 -11.08
CA ILE A 111 4.29 8.42 -12.28
C ILE A 111 4.05 6.93 -12.47
N PHE A 112 5.07 6.08 -12.29
CA PHE A 112 4.89 4.64 -12.42
C PHE A 112 4.00 4.06 -11.31
N GLU A 113 4.06 4.61 -10.10
CA GLU A 113 3.12 4.26 -9.03
C GLU A 113 1.69 4.71 -9.34
N ALA A 114 1.51 5.88 -9.97
CA ALA A 114 0.19 6.30 -10.44
C ALA A 114 -0.32 5.39 -11.58
N ILE A 115 0.56 4.98 -12.51
CA ILE A 115 0.23 4.02 -13.57
C ILE A 115 -0.15 2.67 -12.97
N PHE A 116 0.52 2.21 -11.90
CA PHE A 116 0.13 0.98 -11.18
C PHE A 116 -1.36 1.00 -10.84
N PHE A 117 -1.86 2.09 -10.23
CA PHE A 117 -3.27 2.18 -9.85
C PHE A 117 -4.21 2.42 -11.03
N LEU A 118 -3.83 3.31 -11.96
CA LEU A 118 -4.64 3.60 -13.15
C LEU A 118 -4.79 2.38 -14.05
N ALA A 119 -3.77 1.52 -14.09
CA ALA A 119 -3.81 0.27 -14.82
C ALA A 119 -4.87 -0.68 -14.29
N LEU A 120 -5.39 -0.53 -13.05
CA LEU A 120 -6.45 -1.38 -12.48
C LEU A 120 -7.88 -0.97 -12.88
N VAL A 121 -8.06 0.12 -13.64
CA VAL A 121 -9.38 0.57 -14.11
C VAL A 121 -10.14 -0.51 -14.90
N PRO A 122 -9.50 -1.29 -15.80
CA PRO A 122 -10.15 -2.42 -16.47
C PRO A 122 -10.73 -3.46 -15.50
N SER A 123 -10.11 -3.71 -14.35
CA SER A 123 -10.67 -4.60 -13.31
C SER A 123 -11.94 -4.04 -12.68
N ILE A 124 -12.07 -2.71 -12.54
CA ILE A 124 -13.32 -2.06 -12.13
C ILE A 124 -14.40 -2.32 -13.18
N ILE A 125 -14.07 -2.08 -14.45
CA ILE A 125 -15.03 -2.25 -15.57
C ILE A 125 -15.47 -3.71 -15.66
N ALA A 126 -14.53 -4.66 -15.57
CA ALA A 126 -14.82 -6.08 -15.58
C ALA A 126 -15.73 -6.45 -14.40
N ALA A 127 -15.37 -6.07 -13.17
CA ALA A 127 -16.17 -6.35 -11.97
C ALA A 127 -17.58 -5.74 -12.03
N VAL A 128 -17.75 -4.54 -12.59
CA VAL A 128 -19.08 -3.94 -12.79
C VAL A 128 -19.86 -4.68 -13.87
N ALA A 129 -19.25 -4.95 -15.03
CA ALA A 129 -19.90 -5.66 -16.12
C ALA A 129 -20.38 -7.04 -15.67
N TYR A 130 -19.55 -7.73 -14.90
CA TYR A 130 -19.87 -8.99 -14.27
C TYR A 130 -21.08 -8.87 -13.33
N ASN A 131 -21.09 -7.90 -12.42
CA ASN A 131 -22.24 -7.66 -11.54
C ASN A 131 -23.55 -7.31 -12.26
N LEU A 132 -23.50 -6.90 -13.53
CA LEU A 132 -24.69 -6.56 -14.32
C LEU A 132 -25.19 -7.74 -15.17
N THR A 133 -24.44 -8.83 -15.24
CA THR A 133 -24.88 -10.04 -15.95
C THR A 133 -25.57 -11.01 -15.00
N SER A 134 -26.74 -11.51 -15.37
CA SER A 134 -27.43 -12.59 -14.67
C SER A 134 -26.81 -13.98 -14.90
N GLU A 135 -25.66 -14.03 -15.57
CA GLU A 135 -24.99 -15.26 -15.99
C GLU A 135 -23.82 -15.58 -15.04
N ASN A 136 -23.56 -16.87 -14.89
CA ASN A 136 -22.67 -17.42 -13.89
C ASN A 136 -21.24 -16.88 -14.01
N LEU A 137 -20.85 -16.02 -13.07
CA LEU A 137 -19.51 -15.44 -13.04
C LEU A 137 -18.48 -16.45 -12.57
N PHE A 138 -17.47 -16.61 -13.42
CA PHE A 138 -16.51 -17.68 -13.37
C PHE A 138 -15.20 -17.22 -12.75
N TYR A 139 -15.12 -17.31 -11.43
CA TYR A 139 -13.92 -17.59 -10.64
C TYR A 139 -14.46 -18.33 -9.40
N PHE A 140 -14.05 -19.58 -9.16
CA PHE A 140 -14.40 -20.36 -7.95
C PHE A 140 -15.86 -20.81 -7.72
N GLY A 141 -16.68 -20.99 -8.76
CA GLY A 141 -18.04 -21.52 -8.55
C GLY A 141 -19.01 -20.47 -8.01
N HIS A 142 -19.27 -19.45 -8.84
CA HIS A 142 -20.10 -18.27 -8.55
C HIS A 142 -19.50 -17.40 -7.45
N THR A 143 -18.45 -16.64 -7.78
CA THR A 143 -18.02 -15.55 -6.89
C THR A 143 -19.20 -14.60 -6.71
N PRO A 144 -19.70 -14.42 -5.47
CA PRO A 144 -20.82 -13.53 -5.21
C PRO A 144 -20.55 -12.12 -5.74
N GLU A 145 -21.55 -11.53 -6.39
CA GLU A 145 -21.48 -10.18 -6.97
C GLU A 145 -21.02 -9.12 -5.96
N LEU A 146 -21.56 -9.18 -4.74
CA LEU A 146 -21.21 -8.28 -3.65
C LEU A 146 -19.73 -8.38 -3.24
N LEU A 147 -19.08 -9.54 -3.42
CA LEU A 147 -17.64 -9.66 -3.20
C LEU A 147 -16.85 -8.87 -4.23
N LEU A 148 -17.23 -8.90 -5.50
CA LEU A 148 -16.58 -8.07 -6.53
C LEU A 148 -16.79 -6.58 -6.26
N LEU A 149 -17.97 -6.20 -5.78
CA LEU A 149 -18.27 -4.82 -5.41
C LEU A 149 -17.38 -4.33 -4.25
N TYR A 150 -17.34 -5.07 -3.15
CA TYR A 150 -16.59 -4.69 -1.95
C TYR A 150 -15.08 -4.87 -2.12
N CYS A 151 -14.62 -5.95 -2.73
CA CYS A 151 -13.19 -6.25 -2.80
C CYS A 151 -12.49 -5.60 -4.00
N THR A 152 -13.22 -5.26 -5.06
CA THR A 152 -12.62 -4.76 -6.31
C THR A 152 -13.13 -3.37 -6.67
N VAL A 153 -14.43 -3.22 -6.92
CA VAL A 153 -14.98 -1.98 -7.50
C VAL A 153 -14.75 -0.79 -6.56
N LEU A 154 -15.26 -0.85 -5.32
CA LEU A 154 -15.21 0.29 -4.40
C LEU A 154 -13.78 0.67 -3.99
N PRO A 155 -12.90 -0.26 -3.60
CA PRO A 155 -11.54 0.08 -3.20
C PRO A 155 -10.71 0.64 -4.35
N ILE A 156 -10.71 -0.03 -5.51
CA ILE A 156 -9.88 0.40 -6.65
C ILE A 156 -10.39 1.74 -7.18
N LEU A 157 -11.71 1.95 -7.24
CA LEU A 157 -12.27 3.24 -7.64
C LEU A 157 -11.83 4.35 -6.68
N ALA A 158 -11.92 4.14 -5.37
CA ALA A 158 -11.48 5.13 -4.39
C ALA A 158 -9.98 5.44 -4.52
N ILE A 159 -9.15 4.42 -4.74
CA ILE A 159 -7.71 4.58 -4.95
C ILE A 159 -7.44 5.38 -6.24
N VAL A 160 -8.08 5.02 -7.35
CA VAL A 160 -7.90 5.70 -8.65
C VAL A 160 -8.35 7.16 -8.58
N LEU A 161 -9.45 7.46 -7.89
CA LEU A 161 -10.00 8.82 -7.81
C LEU A 161 -9.24 9.71 -6.82
N VAL A 162 -8.64 9.15 -5.77
CA VAL A 162 -8.01 9.95 -4.71
C VAL A 162 -6.49 9.89 -4.80
N VAL A 163 -5.90 8.70 -4.87
CA VAL A 163 -4.45 8.50 -4.72
C VAL A 163 -3.72 8.83 -6.02
N SER A 164 -4.20 8.37 -7.17
CA SER A 164 -3.54 8.62 -8.46
C SER A 164 -3.39 10.12 -8.79
N PRO A 165 -4.42 10.97 -8.63
CA PRO A 165 -4.28 12.41 -8.87
C PRO A 165 -3.28 13.08 -7.92
N LEU A 166 -3.22 12.64 -6.66
CA LEU A 166 -2.27 13.17 -5.67
C LEU A 166 -0.83 12.80 -5.99
N LEU A 167 -0.57 11.56 -6.44
CA LEU A 167 0.74 11.13 -6.92
C LEU A 167 1.19 11.98 -8.12
N LEU A 168 0.32 12.17 -9.10
CA LEU A 168 0.59 12.99 -10.28
C LEU A 168 0.80 14.47 -9.91
N LYS A 169 0.04 14.98 -8.94
CA LYS A 169 0.21 16.35 -8.44
C LYS A 169 1.53 16.53 -7.70
N LEU A 170 1.89 15.61 -6.81
CA LEU A 170 3.17 15.62 -6.10
C LEU A 170 4.34 15.57 -7.09
N ARG A 171 4.24 14.70 -8.10
CA ARG A 171 5.21 14.65 -9.19
C ARG A 171 5.35 15.99 -9.89
N ALA A 172 4.24 16.62 -10.28
CA ALA A 172 4.28 17.91 -10.97
C ALA A 172 4.98 18.97 -10.12
N VAL A 173 4.68 19.01 -8.82
CA VAL A 173 5.30 19.93 -7.85
C VAL A 173 6.81 19.70 -7.72
N ILE A 174 7.26 18.44 -7.68
CA ILE A 174 8.71 18.12 -7.65
C ILE A 174 9.38 18.48 -8.98
N LYS A 175 8.74 18.16 -10.11
CA LYS A 175 9.27 18.41 -11.46
C LYS A 175 9.43 19.90 -11.77
N HIS A 176 8.52 20.73 -11.27
CA HIS A 176 8.59 22.20 -11.42
C HIS A 176 9.47 22.87 -10.36
N GLU A 177 10.22 22.09 -9.57
CA GLU A 177 11.13 22.61 -8.54
C GLU A 177 10.46 23.59 -7.57
N ALA A 178 9.20 23.30 -7.23
CA ALA A 178 8.44 24.13 -6.31
C ALA A 178 9.15 24.26 -4.95
N PRO A 179 8.82 25.32 -4.16
CA PRO A 179 9.39 25.51 -2.83
C PRO A 179 9.24 24.25 -1.96
N GLN A 180 10.22 24.00 -1.09
CA GLN A 180 10.23 22.81 -0.23
C GLN A 180 8.92 22.65 0.57
N GLN A 181 8.31 23.76 1.02
CA GLN A 181 7.04 23.75 1.72
C GLN A 181 5.89 23.17 0.88
N GLU A 182 5.84 23.47 -0.42
CA GLU A 182 4.86 22.87 -1.34
C GLU A 182 5.10 21.37 -1.51
N ILE A 183 6.36 20.96 -1.73
CA ILE A 183 6.70 19.54 -1.86
C ILE A 183 6.28 18.78 -0.60
N VAL A 184 6.60 19.31 0.58
CA VAL A 184 6.24 18.69 1.87
C VAL A 184 4.72 18.64 2.05
N LYS A 185 3.98 19.70 1.71
CA LYS A 185 2.51 19.71 1.73
C LYS A 185 1.93 18.56 0.91
N TRP A 186 2.33 18.45 -0.35
CA TRP A 186 1.78 17.42 -1.25
C TRP A 186 2.27 16.01 -0.89
N ALA A 187 3.47 15.87 -0.36
CA ALA A 187 3.97 14.60 0.16
C ALA A 187 3.16 14.14 1.38
N CYS A 188 2.87 15.05 2.31
CA CYS A 188 2.01 14.77 3.47
C CYS A 188 0.60 14.39 3.05
N LEU A 189 0.00 15.15 2.12
CA LEU A 189 -1.35 14.87 1.63
C LEU A 189 -1.41 13.50 0.95
N THR A 190 -0.42 13.18 0.11
CA THR A 190 -0.31 11.86 -0.53
C THR A 190 -0.18 10.75 0.51
N ALA A 191 0.72 10.89 1.49
CA ALA A 191 0.92 9.88 2.53
C ALA A 191 -0.34 9.64 3.38
N VAL A 192 -1.04 10.72 3.77
CA VAL A 192 -2.32 10.62 4.51
C VAL A 192 -3.39 9.96 3.66
N SER A 193 -3.50 10.29 2.38
CA SER A 193 -4.45 9.64 1.46
C SER A 193 -4.14 8.16 1.25
N TYR A 194 -2.88 7.74 1.24
CA TYR A 194 -2.53 6.31 1.27
C TYR A 194 -3.08 5.64 2.53
N MET A 195 -2.85 6.22 3.71
CA MET A 195 -3.34 5.67 4.99
C MET A 195 -4.86 5.54 5.02
N PHE A 196 -5.60 6.54 4.55
CA PHE A 196 -7.05 6.49 4.50
C PHE A 196 -7.59 5.56 3.43
N VAL A 197 -7.07 5.63 2.19
CA VAL A 197 -7.71 5.00 1.04
C VAL A 197 -7.11 3.62 0.75
N VAL A 198 -5.79 3.54 0.56
CA VAL A 198 -5.10 2.29 0.21
C VAL A 198 -5.12 1.29 1.35
N PHE A 199 -5.01 1.77 2.59
CA PHE A 199 -4.94 0.90 3.76
C PHE A 199 -6.26 0.78 4.49
N TRP A 200 -6.73 1.85 5.14
CA TRP A 200 -7.91 1.76 5.99
C TRP A 200 -9.19 1.43 5.21
N PHE A 201 -9.55 2.24 4.21
CA PHE A 201 -10.79 2.04 3.46
C PHE A 201 -10.80 0.71 2.71
N THR A 202 -9.73 0.39 1.96
CA THR A 202 -9.61 -0.88 1.24
C THR A 202 -9.75 -2.08 2.18
N TYR A 203 -9.07 -2.07 3.33
CA TYR A 203 -9.16 -3.20 4.27
C TYR A 203 -10.51 -3.27 5.00
N CYS A 204 -11.15 -2.13 5.27
CA CYS A 204 -12.54 -2.11 5.73
C CYS A 204 -13.48 -2.73 4.69
N MET A 205 -13.27 -2.48 3.40
CA MET A 205 -14.07 -3.10 2.36
C MET A 205 -13.81 -4.61 2.23
N PHE A 206 -12.59 -5.09 2.47
CA PHE A 206 -12.34 -6.54 2.59
C PHE A 206 -13.09 -7.16 3.78
N TRP A 207 -13.17 -6.46 4.92
CA TRP A 207 -14.03 -6.86 6.02
C TRP A 207 -15.53 -6.80 5.69
N MET A 208 -15.96 -5.87 4.82
CA MET A 208 -17.33 -5.93 4.27
C MET A 208 -17.52 -7.16 3.38
N GLY A 209 -16.50 -7.55 2.62
CA GLY A 209 -16.48 -8.80 1.85
C GLY A 209 -16.73 -10.03 2.72
N GLU A 210 -16.21 -10.07 3.94
CA GLU A 210 -16.48 -11.16 4.90
C GLU A 210 -17.97 -11.31 5.25
N THR A 211 -18.79 -10.28 5.06
CA THR A 211 -20.24 -10.37 5.32
C THR A 211 -21.00 -11.08 4.21
N VAL A 212 -20.37 -11.29 3.05
CA VAL A 212 -21.01 -11.87 1.87
C VAL A 212 -20.97 -13.41 1.95
N PRO A 213 -22.12 -14.09 1.93
CA PRO A 213 -22.16 -15.55 1.93
C PRO A 213 -21.52 -16.11 0.65
N TYR A 214 -20.59 -17.06 0.82
CA TYR A 214 -19.99 -17.80 -0.29
C TYR A 214 -19.96 -19.32 0.02
N PRO A 215 -21.15 -19.96 0.07
CA PRO A 215 -21.26 -21.36 0.42
C PRO A 215 -20.52 -22.22 -0.61
N GLY A 216 -19.55 -23.02 -0.14
CA GLY A 216 -18.69 -23.87 -0.98
C GLY A 216 -17.22 -23.45 -0.97
N VAL A 217 -16.93 -22.17 -0.70
CA VAL A 217 -15.57 -21.66 -0.54
C VAL A 217 -15.31 -21.24 0.91
N TYR A 218 -16.25 -20.49 1.51
CA TYR A 218 -16.11 -19.99 2.88
C TYR A 218 -17.04 -20.73 3.84
N PRO A 219 -16.51 -21.48 4.83
CA PRO A 219 -17.31 -22.23 5.78
C PRO A 219 -17.98 -21.33 6.83
N ARG A 220 -17.50 -20.09 6.99
CA ARG A 220 -18.02 -19.08 7.92
C ARG A 220 -17.94 -17.71 7.26
N TRP A 221 -18.94 -16.87 7.51
CA TRP A 221 -19.03 -15.50 7.01
C TRP A 221 -19.81 -14.64 8.01
N GLY A 222 -19.87 -13.34 7.79
CA GLY A 222 -20.63 -12.39 8.59
C GLY A 222 -20.24 -12.40 10.07
N LEU A 223 -21.24 -12.39 10.95
CA LEU A 223 -21.02 -12.37 12.39
C LEU A 223 -20.31 -13.64 12.89
N ASP A 224 -20.63 -14.81 12.33
CA ASP A 224 -20.02 -16.09 12.74
C ASP A 224 -18.50 -16.14 12.45
N PHE A 225 -18.07 -15.45 11.40
CA PHE A 225 -16.65 -15.22 11.16
C PHE A 225 -16.09 -14.17 12.13
N LEU A 226 -16.75 -13.01 12.25
CA LEU A 226 -16.27 -11.86 13.00
C LEU A 226 -16.07 -12.13 14.51
N VAL A 227 -17.01 -12.82 15.16
CA VAL A 227 -17.02 -12.96 16.64
C VAL A 227 -15.96 -13.94 17.16
N GLN A 228 -15.25 -14.64 16.28
CA GLN A 228 -14.12 -15.47 16.70
C GLN A 228 -13.05 -14.56 17.32
N PRO A 229 -12.48 -14.90 18.50
CA PRO A 229 -11.62 -13.97 19.25
C PRO A 229 -10.46 -13.38 18.44
N ALA A 230 -9.83 -14.21 17.61
CA ALA A 230 -8.75 -13.80 16.73
C ALA A 230 -9.26 -12.81 15.66
N ASN A 231 -10.33 -13.17 14.95
CA ASN A 231 -10.92 -12.34 13.90
C ASN A 231 -11.43 -11.00 14.45
N LEU A 232 -12.06 -11.00 15.63
CA LEU A 232 -12.54 -9.78 16.30
C LEU A 232 -11.40 -8.81 16.63
N LEU A 233 -10.27 -9.34 17.11
CA LEU A 233 -9.08 -8.53 17.38
C LEU A 233 -8.52 -7.94 16.08
N SER A 234 -8.37 -8.76 15.04
CA SER A 234 -7.89 -8.30 13.73
C SER A 234 -8.82 -7.24 13.15
N PHE A 235 -10.14 -7.46 13.18
CA PHE A 235 -11.14 -6.50 12.75
C PHE A 235 -11.03 -5.19 13.52
N SER A 236 -10.93 -5.24 14.84
CA SER A 236 -10.86 -4.05 15.69
C SER A 236 -9.61 -3.22 15.38
N LEU A 237 -8.47 -3.88 15.19
CA LEU A 237 -7.22 -3.21 14.82
C LEU A 237 -7.28 -2.64 13.40
N THR A 238 -7.92 -3.31 12.45
CA THR A 238 -8.10 -2.81 11.08
C THR A 238 -9.06 -1.63 11.04
N VAL A 239 -10.28 -1.78 11.54
CA VAL A 239 -11.35 -0.77 11.40
C VAL A 239 -11.08 0.46 12.27
N PHE A 240 -10.75 0.25 13.54
CA PHE A 240 -10.55 1.35 14.50
C PHE A 240 -9.07 1.73 14.62
N GLY A 241 -8.17 0.75 14.69
CA GLY A 241 -6.74 0.98 14.85
C GLY A 241 -6.12 1.74 13.66
N LEU A 242 -6.33 1.26 12.42
CA LEU A 242 -5.83 1.98 11.24
C LEU A 242 -6.50 3.34 11.04
N LEU A 243 -7.80 3.49 11.37
CA LEU A 243 -8.46 4.79 11.32
C LEU A 243 -7.82 5.78 12.29
N ALA A 244 -7.59 5.35 13.53
CA ALA A 244 -6.93 6.17 14.54
C ALA A 244 -5.52 6.58 14.08
N LEU A 245 -4.77 5.67 13.45
CA LEU A 245 -3.46 5.97 12.88
C LEU A 245 -3.54 6.96 11.71
N ALA A 246 -4.50 6.80 10.79
CA ALA A 246 -4.71 7.72 9.67
C ALA A 246 -5.09 9.13 10.14
N VAL A 247 -5.97 9.23 11.15
CA VAL A 247 -6.33 10.50 11.79
C VAL A 247 -5.13 11.11 12.52
N ALA A 248 -4.36 10.31 13.26
CA ALA A 248 -3.16 10.79 13.94
C ALA A 248 -2.11 11.31 12.94
N ALA A 249 -1.96 10.66 11.79
CA ALA A 249 -1.10 11.11 10.69
C ALA A 249 -1.61 12.42 10.08
N LEU A 250 -2.91 12.54 9.83
CA LEU A 250 -3.51 13.78 9.36
C LEU A 250 -3.26 14.92 10.34
N VAL A 251 -3.60 14.75 11.62
CA VAL A 251 -3.39 15.79 12.66
C VAL A 251 -1.92 16.18 12.77
N THR A 252 -1.01 15.21 12.68
CA THR A 252 0.44 15.47 12.76
C THR A 252 0.98 16.23 11.55
N THR A 253 0.41 16.00 10.37
CA THR A 253 0.85 16.61 9.10
C THR A 253 0.03 17.83 8.69
N LEU A 254 -1.11 18.09 9.35
CA LEU A 254 -2.04 19.17 9.05
C LEU A 254 -1.37 20.56 9.01
N PRO A 255 -0.45 20.91 9.92
CA PRO A 255 0.25 22.20 9.83
C PRO A 255 1.03 22.36 8.53
N ALA A 256 1.74 21.30 8.10
CA ALA A 256 2.46 21.30 6.83
C ALA A 256 1.51 21.38 5.63
N ILE A 257 0.36 20.70 5.69
CA ILE A 257 -0.68 20.77 4.64
C ILE A 257 -1.25 22.19 4.52
N LYS A 258 -1.44 22.88 5.66
CA LYS A 258 -1.91 24.27 5.74
C LYS A 258 -0.80 25.30 5.46
N LYS A 259 0.41 24.87 5.09
CA LYS A 259 1.59 25.72 4.89
C LYS A 259 1.94 26.57 6.12
N GLN A 260 1.53 26.15 7.31
CA GLN A 260 1.97 26.76 8.55
C GLN A 260 3.44 26.36 8.74
N THR A 261 4.31 27.34 8.87
CA THR A 261 5.79 27.23 8.90
C THR A 261 6.36 26.43 10.08
N THR A 262 5.53 25.69 10.81
CA THR A 262 5.94 24.79 11.88
C THR A 262 6.62 23.55 11.31
N GLN A 263 7.85 23.29 11.76
CA GLN A 263 8.57 22.06 11.48
C GLN A 263 7.71 20.84 11.81
N LEU A 264 7.70 19.83 10.94
CA LEU A 264 7.02 18.57 11.17
C LEU A 264 7.49 17.94 12.50
N ASN A 265 6.53 17.46 13.31
CA ASN A 265 6.87 16.78 14.55
C ASN A 265 7.39 15.37 14.26
N LEU A 266 8.70 15.26 14.04
CA LEU A 266 9.38 14.00 13.73
C LEU A 266 9.17 12.93 14.81
N THR A 267 8.98 13.31 16.08
CA THR A 267 8.68 12.33 17.14
C THR A 267 7.35 11.63 16.86
N ARG A 268 6.29 12.40 16.53
CA ARG A 268 4.98 11.84 16.21
C ARG A 268 5.01 11.02 14.93
N ILE A 269 5.71 11.50 13.90
CA ILE A 269 5.90 10.75 12.64
C ILE A 269 6.56 9.40 12.92
N GLY A 270 7.65 9.36 13.70
CA GLY A 270 8.31 8.10 14.06
C GLY A 270 7.39 7.12 14.80
N ILE A 271 6.56 7.61 15.74
CA ILE A 271 5.58 6.77 16.45
C ILE A 271 4.53 6.20 15.47
N ILE A 272 3.99 7.04 14.59
CA ILE A 272 3.01 6.62 13.58
C ILE A 272 3.62 5.55 12.67
N MET A 273 4.87 5.72 12.24
CA MET A 273 5.58 4.74 11.41
C MET A 273 5.77 3.39 12.12
N ILE A 274 6.16 3.41 13.41
CA ILE A 274 6.29 2.20 14.23
C ILE A 274 4.95 1.49 14.37
N ALA A 275 3.89 2.22 14.75
CA ALA A 275 2.57 1.63 14.95
C ALA A 275 1.97 1.11 13.63
N PHE A 276 2.13 1.85 12.54
CA PHE A 276 1.67 1.45 11.21
C PHE A 276 2.37 0.19 10.71
N GLY A 277 3.71 0.13 10.73
CA GLY A 277 4.42 -1.10 10.37
C GLY A 277 4.14 -2.25 11.37
N GLY A 278 3.94 -1.92 12.65
CA GLY A 278 3.53 -2.86 13.69
C GLY A 278 2.20 -3.55 13.42
N TYR A 279 1.24 -2.85 12.80
CA TYR A 279 -0.02 -3.46 12.35
C TYR A 279 0.21 -4.57 11.32
N PHE A 280 1.13 -4.38 10.36
CA PHE A 280 1.45 -5.43 9.38
C PHE A 280 2.24 -6.58 9.98
N ILE A 281 3.14 -6.28 10.92
CA ILE A 281 3.82 -7.32 11.71
C ILE A 281 2.79 -8.16 12.45
N PHE A 282 1.83 -7.51 13.14
CA PHE A 282 0.73 -8.18 13.81
C PHE A 282 -0.04 -9.08 12.84
N ASN A 283 -0.44 -8.59 11.66
CA ASN A 283 -1.20 -9.38 10.69
C ASN A 283 -0.44 -10.62 10.17
N VAL A 284 0.89 -10.53 9.99
CA VAL A 284 1.69 -11.69 9.60
C VAL A 284 1.71 -12.73 10.71
N PHE A 285 1.97 -12.33 11.95
CA PHE A 285 1.94 -13.26 13.08
C PHE A 285 0.54 -13.85 13.27
N TYR A 286 -0.48 -13.00 13.23
CA TYR A 286 -1.89 -13.38 13.27
C TYR A 286 -2.22 -14.46 12.24
N TYR A 287 -1.86 -14.23 10.97
CA TYR A 287 -2.10 -15.17 9.88
C TYR A 287 -1.49 -16.55 10.17
N TYR A 288 -0.22 -16.61 10.60
CA TYR A 288 0.44 -17.88 10.87
C TYR A 288 -0.04 -18.56 12.16
N LEU A 289 -0.31 -17.79 13.21
CA LEU A 289 -0.73 -18.33 14.52
C LEU A 289 -2.13 -18.94 14.50
N THR A 290 -3.01 -18.52 13.59
CA THR A 290 -4.35 -19.11 13.43
C THR A 290 -4.40 -20.22 12.37
N GLY A 291 -3.26 -20.61 11.79
CA GLY A 291 -3.16 -21.67 10.78
C GLY A 291 -3.33 -21.20 9.32
N GLY A 292 -3.41 -19.88 9.09
CA GLY A 292 -3.47 -19.28 7.76
C GLY A 292 -4.75 -19.57 6.98
N TYR A 293 -4.69 -19.34 5.67
CA TYR A 293 -5.83 -19.51 4.77
C TYR A 293 -6.37 -20.94 4.72
N GLN A 294 -5.51 -21.96 4.86
CA GLN A 294 -5.96 -23.35 4.84
C GLN A 294 -6.88 -23.69 6.03
N ALA A 295 -6.61 -23.12 7.20
CA ALA A 295 -7.44 -23.31 8.38
C ALA A 295 -8.66 -22.38 8.41
N ASN A 296 -8.53 -21.19 7.81
CA ASN A 296 -9.56 -20.14 7.81
C ASN A 296 -9.73 -19.57 6.39
N PRO A 297 -10.30 -20.32 5.44
CA PRO A 297 -10.50 -19.82 4.08
C PRO A 297 -11.53 -18.68 4.12
N SER A 298 -11.07 -17.47 3.80
CA SER A 298 -11.85 -16.23 3.82
C SER A 298 -11.13 -15.14 3.02
N VAL A 299 -11.86 -14.10 2.61
CA VAL A 299 -11.29 -12.93 1.90
C VAL A 299 -10.15 -12.31 2.70
N TRP A 300 -10.36 -12.10 4.00
CA TRP A 300 -9.44 -11.49 4.93
C TRP A 300 -8.15 -12.28 5.05
N TYR A 301 -8.25 -13.60 5.22
CA TYR A 301 -7.07 -14.46 5.26
C TYR A 301 -6.33 -14.51 3.93
N GLU A 302 -7.04 -14.40 2.81
CA GLU A 302 -6.42 -14.28 1.50
C GLU A 302 -5.58 -12.99 1.43
N VAL A 303 -6.19 -11.83 1.69
CA VAL A 303 -5.56 -10.52 1.49
C VAL A 303 -4.50 -10.14 2.54
N ILE A 304 -4.53 -10.71 3.74
CA ILE A 304 -3.46 -10.51 4.73
C ILE A 304 -2.32 -11.53 4.55
N GLY A 305 -2.58 -12.62 3.85
CA GLY A 305 -1.63 -13.71 3.63
C GLY A 305 -0.38 -13.23 2.89
N PRO A 306 0.84 -13.69 3.26
CA PRO A 306 2.06 -13.14 2.68
C PRO A 306 2.25 -13.32 1.17
N LEU A 307 1.54 -14.29 0.58
CA LEU A 307 1.60 -14.57 -0.86
C LEU A 307 0.69 -13.65 -1.70
N HIS A 308 -0.35 -13.07 -1.09
CA HIS A 308 -1.33 -12.23 -1.80
C HIS A 308 -1.34 -10.77 -1.34
N ASN A 309 -0.61 -10.43 -0.26
CA ASN A 309 -0.57 -9.07 0.26
C ASN A 309 0.58 -8.25 -0.37
N PRO A 310 0.31 -7.38 -1.37
CA PRO A 310 1.34 -6.58 -2.02
C PRO A 310 1.91 -5.48 -1.11
N ASN A 311 1.32 -5.29 0.07
CA ASN A 311 1.65 -4.21 0.99
C ASN A 311 2.55 -4.63 2.16
N LEU A 312 3.00 -5.89 2.23
CA LEU A 312 3.85 -6.35 3.34
C LEU A 312 5.19 -5.64 3.47
N TRP A 313 5.67 -4.98 2.41
CA TRP A 313 6.85 -4.12 2.48
C TRP A 313 6.74 -3.03 3.56
N THR A 314 5.51 -2.65 3.95
CA THR A 314 5.23 -1.66 5.01
C THR A 314 5.72 -2.09 6.38
N ILE A 315 6.00 -3.38 6.61
CA ILE A 315 6.70 -3.86 7.82
C ILE A 315 8.03 -3.11 7.99
N ALA A 316 8.74 -2.82 6.90
CA ALA A 316 10.00 -2.09 6.94
C ALA A 316 9.84 -0.66 7.51
N ILE A 317 8.66 -0.05 7.41
CA ILE A 317 8.37 1.28 7.94
C ILE A 317 8.53 1.32 9.47
N ALA A 318 8.21 0.23 10.18
CA ALA A 318 8.39 0.18 11.63
C ALA A 318 9.86 0.37 12.02
N PHE A 319 10.77 -0.24 11.26
CA PHE A 319 12.21 -0.15 11.48
C PHE A 319 12.77 1.24 11.14
N LEU A 320 12.18 1.97 10.19
CA LEU A 320 12.55 3.36 9.91
C LEU A 320 11.99 4.35 10.95
N GLY A 321 10.84 4.03 11.56
CA GLY A 321 10.24 4.88 12.60
C GLY A 321 11.13 5.03 13.85
N VAL A 322 11.90 4.00 14.20
CA VAL A 322 12.83 4.03 15.35
C VAL A 322 13.97 5.05 15.16
N PRO A 323 14.77 5.02 14.06
CA PRO A 323 15.74 6.05 13.73
C PRO A 323 15.14 7.46 13.66
N VAL A 324 13.94 7.63 13.09
CA VAL A 324 13.24 8.93 13.05
C VAL A 324 12.99 9.47 14.46
N LEU A 325 12.53 8.61 15.37
CA LEU A 325 12.27 8.97 16.77
C LEU A 325 13.57 9.34 17.52
N ILE A 326 14.64 8.56 17.33
CA ILE A 326 15.96 8.83 17.93
C ILE A 326 16.55 10.14 17.40
N TYR A 327 16.46 10.36 16.08
CA TYR A 327 16.92 11.59 15.42
C TYR A 327 16.19 12.81 15.97
N SER A 328 14.86 12.72 16.12
CA SER A 328 14.04 13.79 16.70
C SER A 328 14.45 14.16 18.12
N LYS A 329 14.70 13.16 18.99
CA LYS A 329 15.15 13.39 20.38
C LYS A 329 16.53 14.04 20.43
N THR A 330 17.44 13.63 19.54
CA THR A 330 18.81 14.16 19.49
C THR A 330 18.83 15.63 19.06
N ASN A 331 18.05 16.00 18.04
CA ASN A 331 17.96 17.39 17.58
C ASN A 331 17.33 18.32 18.63
N LYS A 332 16.27 17.89 19.33
CA LYS A 332 15.68 18.64 20.44
C LYS A 332 16.68 18.90 21.57
N ARG A 333 17.55 17.94 21.87
CA ARG A 333 18.60 18.11 22.89
C ARG A 333 19.64 19.14 22.47
N LYS A 334 20.09 19.08 21.20
CA LYS A 334 21.06 20.05 20.64
C LYS A 334 20.53 21.48 20.69
N SER A 335 19.25 21.70 20.35
CA SER A 335 18.64 23.04 20.40
C SER A 335 18.51 23.60 21.82
N LEU A 336 18.16 22.74 22.79
CA LEU A 336 18.07 23.13 24.21
C LEU A 336 19.45 23.46 24.79
N THR A 337 20.47 22.68 24.45
CA THR A 337 21.83 23.01 24.87
C THR A 337 22.27 24.34 24.27
N SER A 338 22.10 24.59 22.97
CA SER A 338 22.51 25.87 22.35
C SER A 338 21.77 27.10 22.88
N ALA A 339 20.56 26.92 23.44
CA ALA A 339 19.79 28.01 24.03
C ALA A 339 20.30 28.42 25.43
N ASN A 340 20.93 27.51 26.17
CA ASN A 340 21.47 27.78 27.52
C ASN A 340 22.89 28.39 27.52
N TRP A 341 23.49 28.61 26.35
CA TRP A 341 24.81 29.26 26.20
C TRP A 341 24.70 30.71 25.67
N LYS A 342 23.50 31.28 25.66
CA LYS A 342 23.25 32.70 25.43
C LYS A 342 22.62 33.29 26.68
#